data_AF-A0A8H7NLK1-F1
#
_entry.id   AF-A0A8H7NLK1-F1
#
_cell.length_a   1.000
_cell.length_b   1.000
_cell.length_c   1.000
_cell.angle_alpha   90.00
_cell.angle_beta   90.00
_cell.angle_gamma   90.00
#
_symmetry.space_group_name_H-M   'P 1'
#
loop_
_entity.id
_entity.type
_entity.pdbx_description
1 polymer ?
#
loop_
_entity_poly.entity_id
_entity_poly.type
_entity_poly.pdbx_seq_one_letter_code
_entity_poly.pdbx_strand_id
1 'polypeptide(L)'
;MAPTSRVLKFDRTDDESRYVLLNVASRGSKPLDLRIEATEGDEEYAQNLRHDKVMSHRVKNCPVTESEWQTILERLFTQEPQPDIQVTATVETGTSITVTVRKSVQGITQRLGAITIAVAPESGFNVLDWCATAVDAAAESKALTASTATKIQDLESTIADLKNQLDELIKAKDEDETALLFKFRDLLNEKKVKIREQQKVIESAPVTRVDDPPEEAKPVEAEPPRKGVKLLLRERRRERHHQQKLKRNPNRRSLSQWM
;
A
#
# COMPACT_ATOMS: atom_id res chain seq x y z
N MET A 1 4.67 -19.87 10.63
CA MET A 1 3.48 -20.66 11.01
C MET A 1 2.74 -19.83 12.03
N ALA A 2 1.43 -19.61 11.88
CA ALA A 2 0.68 -18.85 12.89
C ALA A 2 0.82 -19.55 14.26
N PRO A 3 0.93 -18.80 15.37
CA PRO A 3 1.09 -19.40 16.68
C PRO A 3 -0.11 -20.33 16.94
N THR A 4 0.20 -21.57 17.34
CA THR A 4 -0.78 -22.63 17.59
C THR A 4 -1.61 -22.36 18.84
N SER A 5 -1.16 -21.44 19.69
CA SER A 5 -1.79 -20.99 20.93
C SER A 5 -1.58 -19.49 21.12
N ARG A 6 -2.56 -18.83 21.76
CA ARG A 6 -2.55 -17.39 22.06
C ARG A 6 -3.12 -17.15 23.45
N VAL A 7 -2.60 -16.14 24.14
CA VAL A 7 -3.03 -15.81 25.51
C VAL A 7 -3.78 -14.49 25.50
N LEU A 8 -5.03 -14.49 25.94
CA LEU A 8 -5.94 -13.36 25.99
C LEU A 8 -6.16 -12.94 27.44
N LYS A 9 -6.25 -11.62 27.68
CA LYS A 9 -6.61 -11.05 28.97
C LYS A 9 -7.97 -10.37 28.84
N PHE A 10 -8.90 -10.70 29.72
CA PHE A 10 -10.20 -10.03 29.82
C PHE A 10 -10.41 -9.49 31.23
N ASP A 11 -10.85 -8.24 31.33
CA ASP A 11 -11.17 -7.62 32.61
C ASP A 11 -12.51 -8.17 33.14
N ARG A 12 -12.60 -8.29 34.46
CA ARG A 12 -13.78 -8.81 35.14
C ARG A 12 -14.81 -7.70 35.34
N THR A 13 -16.07 -7.98 35.00
CA THR A 13 -17.19 -7.05 35.27
C THR A 13 -17.76 -7.18 36.68
N ASP A 14 -17.48 -8.28 37.36
CA ASP A 14 -17.83 -8.52 38.76
C ASP A 14 -16.80 -7.92 39.74
N ASP A 15 -15.56 -7.76 39.30
CA ASP A 15 -14.48 -7.07 40.03
C ASP A 15 -13.52 -6.40 39.03
N GLU A 16 -13.65 -5.08 38.85
CA GLU A 16 -12.89 -4.31 37.85
C GLU A 16 -11.37 -4.30 38.11
N SER A 17 -10.92 -4.68 39.31
CA SER A 17 -9.49 -4.78 39.65
C SER A 17 -8.87 -6.11 39.26
N ARG A 18 -9.69 -7.09 38.87
CA ARG A 18 -9.28 -8.44 38.51
C ARG A 18 -9.47 -8.72 37.02
N TYR A 19 -8.82 -9.78 36.57
CA TYR A 19 -8.84 -10.22 35.19
C TYR A 19 -8.90 -11.74 35.13
N VAL A 20 -9.23 -12.24 33.93
CA VAL A 20 -9.13 -13.65 33.58
C VAL A 20 -8.13 -13.78 32.44
N LEU A 21 -7.30 -14.82 32.51
CA LEU A 21 -6.42 -15.22 31.42
C LEU A 21 -7.04 -16.40 30.67
N LEU A 22 -7.06 -16.31 29.35
CA LEU A 22 -7.50 -17.38 28.44
C LEU A 22 -6.34 -17.79 27.55
N ASN A 23 -5.98 -19.06 27.54
CA ASN A 23 -5.18 -19.66 26.50
C ASN A 23 -6.09 -20.29 25.44
N VAL A 24 -5.88 -19.92 24.20
CA VAL A 24 -6.68 -20.34 23.06
C VAL A 24 -5.78 -21.06 22.08
N ALA A 25 -5.96 -22.37 21.96
CA ALA A 25 -5.18 -23.23 21.07
C ALA A 25 -6.06 -23.77 19.93
N SER A 26 -5.52 -23.83 18.72
CA SER A 26 -6.23 -24.44 17.59
C SER A 26 -6.30 -25.96 17.77
N ARG A 27 -7.48 -26.55 17.57
CA ARG A 27 -7.75 -27.98 17.76
C ARG A 27 -8.34 -28.67 16.52
N GLY A 28 -8.64 -27.93 15.46
CA GLY A 28 -9.29 -28.47 14.26
C GLY A 28 -8.88 -27.74 12.98
N SER A 29 -9.55 -28.11 11.88
CA SER A 29 -9.27 -27.55 10.56
C SER A 29 -9.97 -26.21 10.33
N LYS A 30 -11.07 -25.93 11.06
CA LYS A 30 -11.82 -24.67 10.93
C LYS A 30 -11.26 -23.61 11.88
N PRO A 31 -11.35 -22.32 11.53
CA PRO A 31 -10.72 -21.23 12.29
C PRO A 31 -11.22 -21.11 13.74
N LEU A 32 -12.44 -21.53 14.03
CA LEU A 32 -13.05 -21.48 15.37
C LEU A 32 -13.15 -22.86 16.05
N ASP A 33 -12.44 -23.86 15.53
CA ASP A 33 -12.23 -25.12 16.25
C ASP A 33 -11.09 -24.94 17.25
N LEU A 34 -11.44 -24.45 18.44
CA LEU A 34 -10.49 -23.97 19.44
C LEU A 34 -10.66 -24.73 20.76
N ARG A 35 -9.54 -24.99 21.43
CA ARG A 35 -9.51 -25.35 22.84
C ARG A 35 -9.21 -24.09 23.63
N ILE A 36 -10.11 -23.75 24.53
CA ILE A 36 -10.00 -22.60 25.42
C ILE A 36 -9.72 -23.16 26.81
N GLU A 37 -8.63 -22.71 27.40
CA GLU A 37 -8.28 -22.94 28.81
C GLU A 37 -8.26 -21.58 29.48
N ALA A 38 -8.80 -21.48 30.69
CA ALA A 38 -8.97 -20.21 31.37
C ALA A 38 -8.71 -20.33 32.87
N THR A 39 -8.27 -19.24 33.47
CA THR A 39 -8.09 -19.15 34.93
C THR A 39 -8.24 -17.71 35.41
N GLU A 40 -8.84 -17.53 36.59
CA GLU A 40 -8.77 -16.29 37.38
C GLU A 40 -7.63 -16.28 38.41
N GLY A 41 -6.82 -17.34 38.47
CA GLY A 41 -5.71 -17.51 39.41
C GLY A 41 -5.93 -18.57 40.48
N ASP A 42 -7.18 -18.94 40.76
CA ASP A 42 -7.55 -19.89 41.82
C ASP A 42 -7.97 -21.26 41.25
N GLU A 43 -8.83 -21.26 40.24
CA GLU A 43 -9.35 -22.47 39.59
C GLU A 43 -8.99 -22.55 38.11
N GLU A 44 -9.09 -23.76 37.58
CA GLU A 44 -8.85 -24.10 36.19
C GLU A 44 -10.18 -24.35 35.46
N TYR A 45 -10.30 -23.78 34.27
CA TYR A 45 -11.51 -23.88 33.45
C TYR A 45 -11.12 -24.28 32.02
N ALA A 46 -11.94 -25.09 31.37
CA ALA A 46 -11.68 -25.50 30.01
C ALA A 46 -12.94 -25.71 29.18
N GLN A 47 -12.86 -25.38 27.89
CA GLN A 47 -13.94 -25.59 26.94
C GLN A 47 -13.39 -25.85 25.54
N ASN A 48 -14.10 -26.68 24.78
CA ASN A 48 -13.84 -26.84 23.35
C ASN A 48 -14.90 -26.10 22.56
N LEU A 49 -14.48 -25.07 21.83
CA LEU A 49 -15.28 -24.40 20.84
C LEU A 49 -15.21 -25.17 19.52
N ARG A 50 -16.36 -25.33 18.86
CA ARG A 50 -16.44 -25.87 17.50
C ARG A 50 -17.03 -24.82 16.61
N HIS A 51 -16.42 -24.60 15.45
CA HIS A 51 -16.86 -23.58 14.50
C HIS A 51 -18.35 -23.72 14.16
N ASP A 52 -18.83 -24.96 13.97
CA ASP A 52 -20.23 -25.25 13.64
C ASP A 52 -21.23 -24.95 14.76
N LYS A 53 -20.76 -24.78 16.00
CA LYS A 53 -21.59 -24.45 17.17
C LYS A 53 -21.43 -23.01 17.63
N VAL A 54 -20.61 -22.21 16.95
CA VAL A 54 -20.37 -20.80 17.33
C VAL A 54 -21.66 -19.98 17.36
N MET A 55 -22.64 -20.36 16.54
CA MET A 55 -23.93 -19.69 16.47
C MET A 55 -24.77 -19.83 17.75
N SER A 56 -24.59 -20.90 18.53
CA SER A 56 -25.34 -21.06 19.79
C SER A 56 -24.89 -20.11 20.90
N HIS A 57 -23.72 -19.48 20.75
CA HIS A 57 -23.19 -18.50 21.71
C HIS A 57 -23.72 -17.08 21.47
N ARG A 58 -24.42 -16.87 20.35
CA ARG A 58 -25.05 -15.60 20.00
C ARG A 58 -26.34 -15.40 20.79
N VAL A 59 -26.65 -14.17 21.19
CA VAL A 59 -27.98 -13.87 21.77
C VAL A 59 -29.07 -13.91 20.70
N LYS A 60 -30.28 -14.33 21.08
CA LYS A 60 -31.41 -14.51 20.15
C LYS A 60 -31.70 -13.26 19.30
N ASN A 61 -31.61 -12.08 19.90
CA ASN A 61 -31.84 -10.79 19.26
C ASN A 61 -30.53 -10.04 18.98
N CYS A 62 -29.51 -10.74 18.51
CA CYS A 62 -28.23 -10.10 18.23
C CYS A 62 -28.34 -9.23 16.96
N PRO A 63 -27.82 -7.98 17.01
CA PRO A 63 -27.93 -6.98 15.93
C PRO A 63 -27.09 -7.29 14.68
N VAL A 64 -26.20 -8.28 14.78
CA VAL A 64 -25.16 -8.58 13.80
C VAL A 64 -25.56 -9.82 12.98
N THR A 65 -25.11 -9.92 11.73
CA THR A 65 -25.37 -11.09 10.87
C THR A 65 -24.56 -12.31 11.34
N GLU A 66 -24.88 -13.50 10.83
CA GLU A 66 -24.18 -14.73 11.24
C GLU A 66 -22.70 -14.74 10.83
N SER A 67 -22.41 -14.31 9.61
CA SER A 67 -21.05 -14.20 9.08
C SER A 67 -20.24 -13.14 9.83
N GLU A 68 -20.85 -12.01 10.16
CA GLU A 68 -20.19 -10.98 10.98
C GLU A 68 -19.90 -11.49 12.40
N TRP A 69 -20.80 -12.26 13.03
CA TRP A 69 -20.55 -12.85 14.35
C TRP A 69 -19.35 -13.80 14.33
N GLN A 70 -19.25 -14.66 13.32
CA GLN A 70 -18.09 -15.53 13.13
C GLN A 70 -16.81 -14.71 12.94
N THR A 71 -16.85 -13.69 12.10
CA THR A 71 -15.69 -12.81 11.83
C THR A 71 -15.22 -12.10 13.10
N ILE A 72 -16.15 -11.60 13.93
CA ILE A 72 -15.83 -10.95 15.21
C ILE A 72 -15.12 -11.93 16.15
N LEU A 73 -15.61 -13.16 16.26
CA LEU A 73 -14.96 -14.17 17.11
C LEU A 73 -13.61 -14.62 16.57
N GLU A 74 -13.48 -14.78 15.25
CA GLU A 74 -12.19 -15.11 14.62
C GLU A 74 -11.16 -14.03 14.95
N ARG A 75 -11.51 -12.76 14.75
CA ARG A 75 -10.66 -11.60 15.07
C ARG A 75 -10.34 -11.51 16.56
N LEU A 76 -11.33 -11.75 17.42
CA LEU A 76 -11.14 -11.75 18.86
C LEU A 76 -10.08 -12.78 19.28
N PHE A 77 -10.20 -14.01 18.80
CA PHE A 77 -9.29 -15.09 19.16
C PHE A 77 -7.93 -15.00 18.44
N THR A 78 -7.83 -14.28 17.31
CA THR A 78 -6.55 -13.97 16.66
C THR A 78 -5.84 -12.73 17.22
N GLN A 79 -6.41 -12.07 18.23
CA GLN A 79 -5.91 -10.80 18.80
C GLN A 79 -5.89 -9.64 17.80
N GLU A 80 -6.89 -9.57 16.92
CA GLU A 80 -7.10 -8.42 16.05
C GLU A 80 -8.10 -7.46 16.71
N PRO A 81 -7.63 -6.38 17.36
CA PRO A 81 -8.50 -5.47 18.09
C PRO A 81 -9.47 -4.78 17.13
N GLN A 82 -10.76 -4.81 17.49
CA GLN A 82 -11.80 -4.03 16.81
C GLN A 82 -12.28 -2.92 17.74
N PRO A 83 -12.29 -1.66 17.29
CA PRO A 83 -12.59 -0.50 18.15
C PRO A 83 -14.05 -0.50 18.64
N ASP A 84 -14.95 -1.14 17.91
CA ASP A 84 -16.36 -1.26 18.21
C ASP A 84 -16.70 -2.50 19.04
N ILE A 85 -15.73 -3.38 19.37
CA ILE A 85 -15.97 -4.61 20.13
C ILE A 85 -15.35 -4.52 21.52
N GLN A 86 -16.16 -4.82 22.54
CA GLN A 86 -15.75 -4.88 23.94
C GLN A 86 -16.00 -6.29 24.46
N VAL A 87 -15.02 -6.84 25.15
CA VAL A 87 -15.12 -8.18 25.73
C VAL A 87 -14.79 -8.13 27.21
N THR A 88 -15.65 -8.70 28.02
CA THR A 88 -15.48 -8.76 29.48
C THR A 88 -15.73 -10.17 29.98
N ALA A 89 -15.20 -10.51 31.15
CA ALA A 89 -15.45 -11.78 31.82
C ALA A 89 -16.31 -11.58 33.08
N THR A 90 -17.10 -12.57 33.43
CA THR A 90 -17.72 -12.73 34.76
C THR A 90 -17.34 -14.09 35.29
N VAL A 91 -16.92 -14.15 36.55
CA VAL A 91 -16.48 -15.40 37.20
C VAL A 91 -17.52 -15.83 38.22
N GLU A 92 -17.99 -17.07 38.08
CA GLU A 92 -18.73 -17.80 39.11
C GLU A 92 -17.79 -18.86 39.68
N THR A 93 -17.04 -18.50 40.72
CA THR A 93 -16.02 -19.37 41.35
C THR A 93 -16.61 -20.74 41.70
N GLY A 94 -15.91 -21.82 41.36
CA GLY A 94 -16.37 -23.19 41.55
C GLY A 94 -17.34 -23.69 40.47
N THR A 95 -17.74 -22.84 39.51
CA THR A 95 -18.77 -23.18 38.51
C THR A 95 -18.34 -22.88 37.09
N SER A 96 -18.15 -21.61 36.73
CA SER A 96 -17.84 -21.24 35.34
C SER A 96 -17.28 -19.81 35.20
N ILE A 97 -16.57 -19.59 34.09
CA ILE A 97 -16.22 -18.26 33.59
C ILE A 97 -17.08 -17.97 32.38
N THR A 98 -17.78 -16.84 32.35
CA THR A 98 -18.55 -16.40 31.20
C THR A 98 -17.90 -15.18 30.53
N VAL A 99 -17.39 -15.37 29.32
CA VAL A 99 -16.85 -14.30 28.48
C VAL A 99 -17.98 -13.71 27.64
N THR A 100 -18.26 -12.42 27.83
CA THR A 100 -19.35 -11.71 27.13
C THR A 100 -18.78 -10.77 26.09
N VAL A 101 -19.25 -10.91 24.85
CA VAL A 101 -18.88 -10.05 23.72
C VAL A 101 -19.98 -9.01 23.51
N ARG A 102 -19.60 -7.73 23.52
CA ARG A 102 -20.48 -6.57 23.29
C ARG A 102 -19.95 -5.74 22.13
N LYS A 103 -20.85 -5.07 21.43
CA LYS A 103 -20.53 -4.07 20.40
C LYS A 103 -20.90 -2.68 20.92
N SER A 104 -20.00 -1.72 20.81
CA SER A 104 -20.21 -0.33 21.18
C SER A 104 -20.32 0.51 19.90
N VAL A 105 -21.48 1.14 19.70
CA VAL A 105 -21.71 2.07 18.58
C VAL A 105 -22.28 3.36 19.14
N GLN A 106 -21.60 4.48 18.90
CA GLN A 106 -22.03 5.82 19.33
C GLN A 106 -22.35 5.92 20.85
N GLY A 107 -21.61 5.19 21.69
CA GLY A 107 -21.78 5.22 23.15
C GLY A 107 -22.84 4.26 23.69
N ILE A 108 -23.54 3.51 22.84
CA ILE A 108 -24.47 2.46 23.26
C ILE A 108 -23.76 1.12 23.16
N THR A 109 -23.72 0.36 24.26
CA THR A 109 -23.17 -1.00 24.30
C THR A 109 -24.28 -2.04 24.16
N GLN A 110 -24.15 -2.95 23.20
CA GLN A 110 -25.11 -4.01 22.94
C GLN A 110 -24.44 -5.38 23.04
N ARG A 111 -25.05 -6.31 23.79
CA ARG A 111 -24.56 -7.68 23.91
C ARG A 111 -24.79 -8.46 22.62
N LEU A 112 -23.73 -9.07 22.09
CA LEU A 112 -23.77 -9.92 20.90
C LEU A 112 -23.90 -11.40 21.26
N GLY A 113 -23.20 -11.83 22.31
CA GLY A 113 -23.11 -13.23 22.70
C GLY A 113 -22.31 -13.45 23.98
N ALA A 114 -22.27 -14.70 24.42
CA ALA A 114 -21.41 -15.11 25.53
C ALA A 114 -20.95 -16.57 25.39
N ILE A 115 -19.75 -16.84 25.91
CA ILE A 115 -19.11 -18.15 25.92
C ILE A 115 -18.87 -18.52 27.38
N THR A 116 -19.49 -19.60 27.83
CA THR A 116 -19.39 -20.09 29.22
C THR A 116 -18.47 -21.29 29.29
N ILE A 117 -17.38 -21.13 30.02
CA ILE A 117 -16.28 -22.08 30.20
C ILE A 117 -16.46 -22.71 31.59
N ALA A 118 -16.63 -24.03 31.64
CA ALA A 118 -16.87 -24.74 32.91
C ALA A 118 -15.55 -25.06 33.63
N VAL A 119 -15.64 -25.23 34.95
CA VAL A 119 -14.50 -25.71 35.78
C VAL A 119 -14.02 -27.06 35.26
N ALA A 120 -12.70 -27.21 35.18
CA ALA A 120 -12.00 -28.39 34.72
C ALA A 120 -10.79 -28.67 35.64
N PRO A 121 -11.00 -29.29 36.82
CA PRO A 121 -10.02 -29.34 37.90
C PRO A 121 -8.84 -30.29 37.67
N GLU A 122 -8.80 -30.98 36.51
CA GLU A 122 -7.71 -31.88 36.11
C GLU A 122 -7.01 -31.39 34.83
N SER A 123 -7.18 -30.14 34.43
CA SER A 123 -6.61 -29.67 33.17
C SER A 123 -5.10 -29.48 33.22
N GLY A 124 -4.54 -29.22 34.41
CA GLY A 124 -3.10 -29.30 34.70
C GLY A 124 -2.25 -28.38 33.83
N PHE A 125 -2.81 -27.28 33.36
CA PHE A 125 -2.09 -26.36 32.47
C PHE A 125 -1.19 -25.42 33.28
N ASN A 126 -0.01 -25.13 32.73
CA ASN A 126 0.97 -24.27 33.39
C ASN A 126 0.86 -22.83 32.87
N VAL A 127 0.44 -21.91 33.73
CA VAL A 127 0.35 -20.47 33.41
C VAL A 127 1.71 -19.88 33.03
N LEU A 128 2.83 -20.46 33.49
CA LEU A 128 4.17 -20.02 33.09
C LEU A 128 4.42 -20.21 31.58
N ASP A 129 3.92 -21.30 31.00
CA ASP A 129 4.04 -21.57 29.56
C ASP A 129 3.22 -20.55 28.75
N TRP A 130 2.10 -20.09 29.32
CA TRP A 130 1.28 -19.03 28.74
C TRP A 130 2.04 -17.70 28.78
N CYS A 131 2.70 -17.38 29.89
CA CYS A 131 3.56 -16.20 29.99
C CYS A 131 4.69 -16.23 28.96
N ALA A 132 5.36 -17.37 28.77
CA ALA A 132 6.38 -17.52 27.74
C ALA A 132 5.79 -17.24 26.34
N THR A 133 4.66 -17.86 26.01
CA THR A 133 3.93 -17.65 24.75
C THR A 133 3.55 -16.18 24.54
N ALA A 134 3.08 -15.50 25.58
CA ALA A 134 2.70 -14.08 25.52
C ALA A 134 3.92 -13.15 25.34
N VAL A 135 5.04 -13.46 26.00
CA VAL A 135 6.29 -12.70 25.89
C VAL A 135 6.87 -12.86 24.49
N ASP A 136 6.89 -14.07 23.94
CA ASP A 136 7.36 -14.35 22.59
C ASP A 136 6.51 -13.61 21.55
N ALA A 137 5.17 -13.69 21.66
CA ALA A 137 4.26 -12.96 20.78
C ALA A 137 4.46 -11.44 20.86
N ALA A 138 4.70 -10.89 22.06
CA ALA A 138 5.00 -9.47 22.25
C ALA A 138 6.35 -9.08 21.64
N ALA A 139 7.38 -9.94 21.74
CA ALA A 139 8.68 -9.71 21.13
C ALA A 139 8.60 -9.73 19.59
N GLU A 140 7.88 -10.70 19.02
CA GLU A 140 7.62 -10.77 17.58
C GLU A 140 6.85 -9.54 17.07
N SER A 141 5.79 -9.14 17.78
CA SER A 141 5.00 -7.95 17.42
C SER A 141 5.85 -6.68 17.45
N LYS A 142 6.73 -6.52 18.45
CA LYS A 142 7.68 -5.39 18.52
C LYS A 142 8.69 -5.41 17.37
N ALA A 143 9.24 -6.58 17.03
CA ALA A 143 10.17 -6.73 15.92
C ALA A 143 9.51 -6.39 14.57
N LEU A 144 8.29 -6.87 14.34
CA LEU A 144 7.50 -6.52 13.16
C LEU A 144 7.22 -5.02 13.10
N THR A 145 6.82 -4.41 14.22
CA THR A 145 6.57 -2.96 14.33
C THR A 145 7.82 -2.15 14.00
N ALA A 146 8.99 -2.55 14.50
CA ALA A 146 10.25 -1.88 14.17
C ALA A 146 10.57 -1.99 12.66
N SER A 147 10.37 -3.17 12.07
CA SER A 147 10.61 -3.40 10.64
C SER A 147 9.64 -2.66 9.72
N THR A 148 8.40 -2.45 10.16
CA THR A 148 7.41 -1.67 9.39
C THR A 148 7.69 -0.18 9.53
N ALA A 149 8.10 0.28 10.71
CA ALA A 149 8.52 1.66 10.93
C ALA A 149 9.72 2.03 10.04
N THR A 150 10.73 1.16 9.92
CA THR A 150 11.87 1.42 9.02
C THR A 150 11.44 1.50 7.56
N LYS A 151 10.55 0.60 7.11
CA LYS A 151 9.99 0.63 5.75
C LYS A 151 9.18 1.90 5.50
N ILE A 152 8.42 2.38 6.48
CA ILE A 152 7.68 3.63 6.37
C ILE A 152 8.66 4.79 6.19
N GLN A 153 9.71 4.85 6.99
CA GLN A 153 10.74 5.89 6.87
C GLN A 153 11.44 5.86 5.51
N ASP A 154 11.78 4.67 5.00
CA ASP A 154 12.38 4.51 3.66
C ASP A 154 11.41 4.98 2.56
N LEU A 155 10.12 4.63 2.67
CA LEU A 155 9.11 5.07 1.72
C LEU A 155 8.91 6.59 1.78
N GLU A 156 8.88 7.18 2.97
CA GLU A 156 8.80 8.63 3.16
C GLU A 156 10.00 9.36 2.55
N SER A 157 11.23 8.83 2.70
CA SER A 157 12.41 9.41 2.06
C SER A 157 12.34 9.32 0.54
N THR A 158 11.88 8.20 -0.01
CA THR A 158 11.70 8.09 -1.48
C THR A 158 10.62 9.04 -2.00
N ILE A 159 9.54 9.26 -1.25
CA ILE A 159 8.50 10.24 -1.62
C ILE A 159 9.09 11.66 -1.60
N ALA A 160 9.92 11.99 -0.60
CA ALA A 160 10.59 13.28 -0.55
C ALA A 160 11.55 13.49 -1.73
N ASP A 161 12.35 12.48 -2.07
CA ASP A 161 13.26 12.53 -3.22
C ASP A 161 12.52 12.70 -4.54
N LEU A 162 11.42 11.95 -4.75
CA LEU A 162 10.60 12.06 -5.95
C LEU A 162 9.92 13.43 -6.06
N LYS A 163 9.48 14.01 -4.94
CA LYS A 163 8.96 15.39 -4.92
C LYS A 163 10.03 16.40 -5.32
N ASN A 164 11.23 16.28 -4.78
CA ASN A 164 12.35 17.16 -5.14
C ASN A 164 12.69 17.05 -6.62
N GLN A 165 12.74 15.83 -7.17
CA GLN A 165 12.98 15.61 -8.60
C GLN A 165 11.87 16.22 -9.47
N LEU A 166 10.62 16.14 -9.03
CA LEU A 166 9.49 16.74 -9.74
C LEU A 166 9.61 18.27 -9.76
N ASP A 167 9.91 18.88 -8.62
CA ASP A 167 10.07 20.34 -8.51
C ASP A 167 11.25 20.84 -9.35
N GLU A 168 12.36 20.09 -9.37
CA GLU A 168 13.51 20.39 -10.24
C GLU A 168 13.14 20.30 -11.72
N LEU A 169 12.39 19.29 -12.13
CA LEU A 169 11.91 19.14 -13.51
C LEU A 169 10.95 20.25 -13.93
N ILE A 170 10.04 20.67 -13.04
CA ILE A 170 9.14 21.79 -13.30
C ILE A 170 9.95 23.07 -13.51
N LYS A 171 10.92 23.34 -12.62
CA LYS A 171 11.78 24.51 -12.74
C LYS A 171 12.60 24.49 -14.03
N ALA A 172 13.23 23.36 -14.36
CA ALA A 172 14.03 23.21 -15.57
C ALA A 172 13.16 23.40 -16.84
N LYS A 173 11.92 22.90 -16.83
CA LYS A 173 10.96 23.12 -17.90
C LYS A 173 10.64 24.61 -18.06
N ASP A 174 10.32 25.30 -16.96
CA ASP A 174 9.94 26.71 -17.01
C ASP A 174 11.10 27.59 -17.49
N GLU A 175 12.34 27.27 -17.09
CA GLU A 175 13.56 27.91 -17.60
C GLU A 175 13.75 27.68 -19.11
N ASP A 176 13.56 26.45 -19.61
CA ASP A 176 13.68 26.13 -21.03
C ASP A 176 12.59 26.81 -21.87
N GLU A 177 11.34 26.80 -21.41
CA GLU A 177 10.23 27.51 -22.05
C GLU A 177 10.52 29.01 -22.15
N THR A 178 11.01 29.61 -21.06
CA THR A 178 11.39 31.03 -21.03
C THR A 178 12.54 31.32 -22.01
N ALA A 179 13.56 30.46 -22.06
CA ALA A 179 14.67 30.59 -22.99
C ALA A 179 14.21 30.47 -24.46
N LEU A 180 13.26 29.57 -24.74
CA LEU A 180 12.66 29.41 -26.07
C LEU A 180 11.85 30.66 -26.47
N LEU A 181 11.08 31.23 -25.55
CA LEU A 181 10.34 32.48 -25.79
C LEU A 181 11.28 33.65 -26.10
N PHE A 182 12.42 33.76 -25.42
CA PHE A 182 13.43 34.78 -25.75
C PHE A 182 14.01 34.59 -27.15
N LYS A 183 14.35 33.36 -27.53
CA LYS A 183 14.84 33.05 -28.90
C LYS A 183 13.79 33.40 -29.95
N PHE A 184 12.52 33.08 -29.71
CA PHE A 184 11.43 33.44 -30.63
C PHE A 184 11.25 34.96 -30.75
N ARG A 185 11.32 35.70 -29.64
CA ARG A 185 11.30 37.17 -29.65
C ARG A 185 12.42 37.74 -30.52
N ASP A 186 13.64 37.23 -30.36
CA ASP A 186 14.80 37.73 -31.09
C ASP A 186 14.68 37.44 -32.59
N LEU A 187 14.24 36.23 -32.96
CA LEU A 187 13.93 35.89 -34.36
C LEU A 187 12.84 36.77 -34.97
N LEU A 188 11.77 37.06 -34.20
CA LEU A 188 10.69 37.94 -34.67
C LEU A 188 11.19 39.38 -34.87
N ASN A 189 12.06 39.87 -33.99
CA ASN A 189 12.64 41.21 -34.13
C ASN A 189 13.58 41.28 -35.34
N GLU A 190 14.44 40.29 -35.54
CA GLU A 190 15.31 40.21 -36.72
C GLU A 190 14.49 40.18 -38.02
N LYS A 191 13.42 39.37 -38.05
CA LYS A 191 12.48 39.35 -39.18
C LYS A 191 11.82 40.70 -39.41
N LYS A 192 11.37 41.39 -38.36
CA LYS A 192 10.77 42.73 -38.47
C LYS A 192 11.75 43.76 -39.04
N VAL A 193 13.02 43.74 -38.60
CA VAL A 193 14.05 44.64 -39.13
C VAL A 193 14.28 44.37 -40.61
N LYS A 194 14.48 43.11 -41.01
CA LYS A 194 14.66 42.74 -42.42
C LYS A 194 13.46 43.14 -43.30
N ILE A 195 12.23 42.96 -42.81
CA ILE A 195 11.02 43.39 -43.54
C ILE A 195 11.01 44.90 -43.74
N ARG A 196 11.35 45.69 -42.71
CA ARG A 196 11.42 47.15 -42.82
C ARG A 196 12.52 47.61 -43.79
N GLU A 197 13.67 46.96 -43.76
CA GLU A 197 14.77 47.25 -44.70
C GLU A 197 14.34 46.95 -46.14
N GLN A 198 13.73 45.79 -46.38
CA GLN A 198 13.20 45.42 -47.69
C GLN A 198 12.10 46.37 -48.18
N GLN A 199 11.17 46.76 -47.31
CA GLN A 199 10.15 47.76 -47.61
C GLN A 199 10.77 49.11 -47.97
N LYS A 200 11.76 49.58 -47.20
CA LYS A 200 12.49 50.83 -47.51
C LYS A 200 13.19 50.75 -48.87
N VAL A 201 13.79 49.61 -49.21
CA VAL A 201 14.39 49.39 -50.54
C VAL A 201 13.32 49.47 -51.63
N ILE A 202 12.17 48.80 -51.46
CA ILE A 202 11.05 48.82 -52.41
C ILE A 202 10.50 50.25 -52.60
N GLU A 203 10.32 51.00 -51.52
CA GLU A 203 9.80 52.38 -51.56
C GLU A 203 10.82 53.38 -52.15
N SER A 204 12.12 53.12 -51.96
CA SER A 204 13.20 53.96 -52.53
C SER A 204 13.62 53.56 -53.94
N ALA A 205 13.19 52.39 -54.43
CA ALA A 205 13.41 51.98 -55.80
C ALA A 205 12.48 52.81 -56.72
N PRO A 206 13.02 53.47 -57.76
CA PRO A 206 12.19 54.22 -58.69
C PRO A 206 11.17 53.27 -59.33
N VAL A 207 9.89 53.64 -59.29
CA VAL A 207 8.83 52.94 -60.02
C VAL A 207 9.10 53.12 -61.51
N THR A 208 9.88 52.23 -62.11
CA THR A 208 9.75 51.96 -63.54
C THR A 208 8.40 51.30 -63.74
N ARG A 209 7.42 52.09 -64.20
CA ARG A 209 6.30 51.56 -64.97
C ARG A 209 6.90 50.77 -66.13
N VAL A 210 6.78 49.45 -66.07
CA VAL A 210 6.97 48.61 -67.23
C VAL A 210 5.54 48.23 -67.64
N ASP A 211 4.94 49.09 -68.46
CA ASP A 211 3.94 48.64 -69.41
C ASP A 211 4.73 47.82 -70.45
N ASP A 212 4.78 46.50 -70.28
CA ASP A 212 4.85 45.50 -71.36
C ASP A 212 4.95 44.07 -70.77
N PRO A 213 4.38 43.06 -71.44
CA PRO A 213 3.89 41.83 -70.82
C PRO A 213 4.98 40.79 -70.53
N PRO A 214 4.81 39.92 -69.50
CA PRO A 214 5.76 38.83 -69.26
C PRO A 214 5.65 37.74 -70.33
N GLU A 215 6.73 37.58 -71.07
CA GLU A 215 7.05 36.40 -71.88
C GLU A 215 7.13 35.16 -70.99
N GLU A 216 6.40 34.11 -71.36
CA GLU A 216 6.34 32.82 -70.66
C GLU A 216 7.72 32.14 -70.63
N ALA A 217 8.37 32.18 -69.46
CA ALA A 217 9.49 31.30 -69.14
C ALA A 217 8.98 30.03 -68.43
N LYS A 218 9.31 28.88 -69.03
CA LYS A 218 8.88 27.52 -68.68
C LYS A 218 9.25 27.09 -67.24
N PRO A 219 8.55 26.09 -66.67
CA PRO A 219 8.75 25.65 -65.28
C PRO A 219 10.13 25.03 -65.07
N VAL A 220 10.89 25.55 -64.10
CA VAL A 220 12.08 24.86 -63.58
C VAL A 220 11.61 23.74 -62.66
N GLU A 221 11.86 22.52 -63.13
CA GLU A 221 11.64 21.25 -62.46
C GLU A 221 12.38 21.20 -61.11
N ALA A 222 11.68 20.77 -60.05
CA ALA A 222 12.26 20.65 -58.72
C ALA A 222 13.31 19.52 -58.66
N GLU A 223 14.57 19.86 -58.40
CA GLU A 223 15.61 18.86 -58.13
C GLU A 223 15.29 18.05 -56.86
N PRO A 224 15.47 16.71 -56.88
CA PRO A 224 15.22 15.87 -55.72
C PRO A 224 16.31 16.06 -54.64
N PRO A 225 15.98 15.87 -53.35
CA PRO A 225 16.92 16.11 -52.26
C PRO A 225 18.11 15.15 -52.32
N ARG A 226 19.30 15.73 -52.17
CA ARG A 226 20.62 15.06 -52.23
C ARG A 226 20.66 13.80 -51.36
N LYS A 227 21.15 12.71 -51.96
CA LYS A 227 21.23 11.33 -51.42
C LYS A 227 21.93 11.18 -50.04
N GLY A 228 22.63 12.21 -49.54
CA GLY A 228 23.33 12.17 -48.25
C GLY A 228 22.43 12.19 -47.01
N VAL A 229 21.26 12.87 -47.06
CA VAL A 229 20.41 13.02 -45.87
C VAL A 229 19.67 11.73 -45.52
N LYS A 230 19.32 10.90 -46.53
CA LYS A 230 18.68 9.60 -46.31
C LYS A 230 19.62 8.54 -45.70
N LEU A 231 20.93 8.65 -45.91
CA LEU A 231 21.90 7.71 -45.32
C LEU A 231 22.10 7.99 -43.82
N LEU A 232 22.30 9.25 -43.43
CA LEU A 232 22.51 9.65 -42.04
C LEU A 232 21.29 9.36 -41.14
N LEU A 233 20.07 9.51 -41.67
CA LEU A 233 18.84 9.14 -40.96
C LEU A 233 18.67 7.62 -40.79
N ARG A 234 19.19 6.81 -41.73
CA ARG A 234 19.19 5.34 -41.62
C ARG A 234 20.22 4.85 -40.61
N GLU A 235 21.41 5.44 -40.58
CA GLU A 235 22.46 5.13 -39.59
C GLU A 235 22.01 5.46 -38.17
N ARG A 236 21.50 6.68 -37.93
CA ARG A 236 20.97 7.07 -36.61
C ARG A 236 19.76 6.25 -36.15
N ARG A 237 19.02 5.61 -37.08
CA ARG A 237 17.91 4.72 -36.73
C ARG A 237 18.41 3.32 -36.35
N ARG A 238 19.48 2.82 -36.98
CA ARG A 238 20.14 1.55 -36.63
C ARG A 238 20.84 1.63 -35.28
N GLU A 239 21.50 2.74 -34.99
CA GLU A 239 22.22 2.97 -33.73
C GLU A 239 21.29 3.05 -32.51
N ARG A 240 20.14 3.72 -32.66
CA ARG A 240 19.08 3.74 -31.64
C ARG A 240 18.50 2.35 -31.39
N HIS A 241 18.30 1.55 -32.44
CA HIS A 241 17.80 0.18 -32.29
C HIS A 241 18.82 -0.76 -31.63
N HIS A 242 20.13 -0.53 -31.84
CA HIS A 242 21.21 -1.29 -31.21
C HIS A 242 21.36 -0.94 -29.71
N GLN A 243 21.34 0.35 -29.36
CA GLN A 243 21.36 0.77 -27.95
C GLN A 243 20.11 0.33 -27.18
N GLN A 244 18.94 0.29 -27.83
CA GLN A 244 17.71 -0.18 -27.18
C GLN A 244 17.70 -1.70 -26.98
N LYS A 245 18.41 -2.48 -27.82
CA LYS A 245 18.65 -3.92 -27.60
C LYS A 245 19.63 -4.19 -26.46
N LEU A 246 20.68 -3.38 -26.32
CA LEU A 246 21.65 -3.47 -25.22
C LEU A 246 21.04 -3.18 -23.85
N LYS A 247 20.09 -2.22 -23.77
CA LYS A 247 19.37 -1.90 -22.53
C LYS A 247 18.32 -2.94 -22.11
N ARG A 248 17.91 -3.83 -23.02
CA ARG A 248 16.83 -4.81 -22.79
C ARG A 248 17.30 -6.19 -22.34
N ASN A 249 18.61 -6.45 -22.25
CA ASN A 249 19.11 -7.76 -21.84
C ASN A 249 20.31 -7.64 -20.88
N PRO A 250 20.08 -7.57 -19.55
CA PRO A 250 21.15 -7.41 -18.57
C PRO A 250 21.88 -8.72 -18.23
N ASN A 251 21.55 -9.87 -18.85
CA ASN A 251 22.10 -11.17 -18.43
C ASN A 251 22.86 -11.95 -19.52
N ARG A 252 23.90 -11.32 -20.08
CA ARG A 252 25.03 -12.04 -20.71
C ARG A 252 26.35 -11.45 -20.21
N ARG A 253 26.71 -11.76 -18.97
CA ARG A 253 28.10 -11.69 -18.50
C ARG A 253 28.79 -13.02 -18.85
N SER A 254 29.85 -12.90 -19.66
CA SER A 254 31.07 -13.71 -19.69
C SER A 254 30.95 -15.24 -19.60
N LEU A 255 31.06 -15.90 -20.75
CA LEU A 255 31.55 -17.28 -20.87
C LEU A 255 32.91 -17.23 -21.56
N SER A 256 33.93 -16.75 -20.84
CA SER A 256 35.32 -16.74 -21.29
C SER A 256 36.27 -16.69 -20.10
N GLN A 257 36.23 -17.71 -19.22
CA GLN A 257 37.35 -17.99 -18.32
C GLN A 257 37.31 -19.43 -17.77
N TRP A 258 37.62 -20.41 -18.61
CA TRP A 258 38.16 -21.72 -18.22
C TRP A 258 39.12 -22.19 -19.32
N MET A 259 40.40 -21.86 -19.16
CA MET A 259 41.57 -22.64 -19.58
C MET A 259 42.61 -22.43 -18.49
#